data_AF-A0A3N5XBC2-F1
#
_entry.id   AF-A0A3N5XBC2-F1
#
_cell.length_a   1.000
_cell.length_b   1.000
_cell.length_c   1.000
_cell.angle_alpha   90.00
_cell.angle_beta   90.00
_cell.angle_gamma   90.00
#
_symmetry.space_group_name_H-M   'P 1'
#
loop_
_entity.id
_entity.type
_entity.pdbx_description
1 polymer ?
#
loop_
_entity_poly.entity_id
_entity_poly.type
_entity_poly.pdbx_seq_one_letter_code
_entity_poly.pdbx_strand_id
1 'polypeptide(L)'
;MGDTLESLEQKRDHLYGQLRETGDFRRGIISVLYRKCGKKNCACAQEGHPGHGPLHLWNTTIKGKSYAKSVKLGPELQKYLEEIANRHRFVKLCEELVETNERICDLRPVPEIKDDQELAGLKKKLPEAVYEEIQKEIGRIVSRYVAEKKVSGRMDLESFEMSIRSSMHQIGGRMLEALVNADGGDYRGRTIPCDQGHQYEFVGYRRKDLLTVLGPVVVRRAYYLDRECGTGYCPKDRALDIEGTSYSAGVRRMMSKVGAYRSFGLGQEDLYELAGIRVSAKEVERVSERVGGQVEAFHAREAEAALSDKIVPIKPIPRMYVCLDGTGVPVVKNETEGRQGKGEDGQAKTREAKLGCVFTQTGVDEERRPVRDEESTSYTGAIEPAEAFGSRIYQEAKRRGLDRAAEVCVLGDGALWIWNHAEEQFYGATQIVDLYHAREHYWSVARACFGQKKENLRQWTEDRRRELDGGRVEEVIRAIKLLTSLPGCDKAVCEREVGYFERNRERMRYADFRSRGLFVGSGVLEAGCRTVIGQRLKQSGMHWTVKGANRIIALRCSLLSNRWEDFWQNRACA
;
A
#
# COMPACT_ATOMS: atom_id res chain seq x y z
N MET A 1 40.67 -30.33 13.61
CA MET A 1 40.65 -29.14 12.74
C MET A 1 39.25 -28.59 12.82
N GLY A 2 39.06 -27.40 13.39
CA GLY A 2 37.74 -26.77 13.46
C GLY A 2 37.33 -26.26 12.07
N ASP A 3 36.04 -26.27 11.78
CA ASP A 3 35.50 -25.70 10.54
C ASP A 3 35.81 -24.19 10.52
N THR A 4 36.45 -23.68 9.46
CA THR A 4 36.72 -22.24 9.29
C THR A 4 35.46 -21.51 8.80
N LEU A 5 35.34 -20.21 9.07
CA LEU A 5 34.22 -19.39 8.57
C LEU A 5 34.04 -19.53 7.05
N GLU A 6 35.15 -19.48 6.29
CA GLU A 6 35.13 -19.65 4.84
C GLU A 6 34.61 -21.04 4.43
N SER A 7 35.02 -22.11 5.13
CA SER A 7 34.53 -23.47 4.85
C SER A 7 33.04 -23.64 5.15
N LEU A 8 32.53 -22.95 6.17
CA LEU A 8 31.11 -23.00 6.53
C LEU A 8 30.26 -22.15 5.59
N GLU A 9 30.76 -21.01 5.13
CA GLU A 9 30.09 -20.20 4.11
C GLU A 9 29.98 -20.95 2.78
N GLN A 10 31.06 -21.63 2.36
CA GLN A 10 31.02 -22.54 1.20
C GLN A 10 30.01 -23.68 1.40
N LYS A 11 29.96 -24.27 2.60
CA LYS A 11 28.98 -25.31 2.95
C LYS A 11 27.55 -24.77 2.89
N ARG A 12 27.30 -23.55 3.39
CA ARG A 12 25.99 -22.89 3.33
C ARG A 12 25.55 -22.64 1.88
N ASP A 13 26.45 -22.17 1.04
CA ASP A 13 26.15 -21.90 -0.37
C ASP A 13 25.86 -23.20 -1.13
N HIS A 14 26.57 -24.29 -0.80
CA HIS A 14 26.27 -25.63 -1.30
C HIS A 14 24.88 -26.11 -0.84
N LEU A 15 24.53 -25.93 0.44
CA LEU A 15 23.22 -26.29 0.98
C LEU A 15 22.09 -25.49 0.31
N TYR A 16 22.28 -24.19 0.05
CA TYR A 16 21.32 -23.38 -0.73
C TYR A 16 21.14 -23.91 -2.16
N GLY A 17 22.22 -24.36 -2.81
CA GLY A 17 22.16 -25.03 -4.10
C GLY A 17 21.30 -26.29 -4.05
N GLN A 18 21.54 -27.17 -3.09
CA GLN A 18 20.76 -28.41 -2.90
C GLN A 18 19.28 -28.12 -2.58
N LEU A 19 19.00 -27.05 -1.83
CA LEU A 19 17.64 -26.62 -1.50
C LEU A 19 16.88 -26.18 -2.77
N ARG A 20 17.56 -25.47 -3.69
CA ARG A 20 17.02 -25.09 -4.99
C ARG A 20 16.71 -26.30 -5.88
N GLU A 21 17.48 -27.37 -5.75
CA GLU A 21 17.34 -28.61 -6.52
C GLU A 21 16.31 -29.60 -5.94
N THR A 22 15.73 -29.32 -4.77
CA THR A 22 14.83 -30.27 -4.07
C THR A 22 13.50 -30.52 -4.80
N GLY A 23 13.10 -29.64 -5.74
CA GLY A 23 11.90 -29.81 -6.56
C GLY A 23 10.59 -29.71 -5.76
N ASP A 24 9.49 -30.20 -6.35
CA ASP A 24 8.18 -30.23 -5.69
C ASP A 24 8.15 -31.21 -4.52
N PHE A 25 7.50 -30.83 -3.42
CA PHE A 25 7.39 -31.68 -2.24
C PHE A 25 6.04 -31.56 -1.51
N ARG A 26 5.68 -32.58 -0.73
CA ARG A 26 4.44 -32.58 0.08
C ARG A 26 4.61 -33.20 1.46
N ARG A 27 3.77 -32.76 2.41
CA ARG A 27 3.73 -33.26 3.80
C ARG A 27 2.87 -34.49 3.95
N GLY A 28 3.29 -35.42 4.80
CA GLY A 28 2.49 -36.59 5.17
C GLY A 28 3.26 -37.88 4.96
N ILE A 29 2.58 -39.00 5.17
CA ILE A 29 3.10 -40.35 5.01
C ILE A 29 2.15 -41.17 4.13
N ILE A 30 2.67 -42.20 3.48
CA ILE A 30 1.83 -43.24 2.87
C ILE A 30 1.67 -44.36 3.89
N SER A 31 0.42 -44.67 4.24
CA SER A 31 0.06 -45.84 5.04
C SER A 31 -0.60 -46.88 4.16
N VAL A 32 -0.23 -48.15 4.35
CA VAL A 32 -0.85 -49.27 3.64
C VAL A 32 -1.88 -49.91 4.56
N LEU A 33 -3.12 -50.00 4.09
CA LEU A 33 -4.23 -50.55 4.85
C LEU A 33 -4.89 -51.71 4.11
N TYR A 34 -5.30 -52.70 4.88
CA TYR A 34 -6.18 -53.78 4.46
C TYR A 34 -7.48 -53.68 5.24
N ARG A 35 -8.62 -53.76 4.56
CA ARG A 35 -9.96 -53.62 5.18
C ARG A 35 -10.84 -54.82 4.88
N LYS A 36 -11.49 -55.37 5.90
CA LYS A 36 -12.54 -56.39 5.73
C LYS A 36 -13.85 -55.70 5.32
N CYS A 37 -14.57 -56.26 4.35
CA CYS A 37 -15.79 -55.63 3.81
C CYS A 37 -17.07 -55.94 4.60
N GLY A 38 -16.99 -56.74 5.66
CA GLY A 38 -18.12 -57.09 6.53
C GLY A 38 -19.11 -58.10 5.95
N LYS A 39 -18.94 -58.54 4.70
CA LYS A 39 -19.81 -59.55 4.07
C LYS A 39 -19.40 -60.97 4.49
N LYS A 40 -20.33 -61.74 5.06
CA LYS A 40 -20.09 -63.12 5.55
C LYS A 40 -19.62 -64.10 4.47
N ASN A 41 -19.95 -63.84 3.21
CA ASN A 41 -19.59 -64.67 2.05
C ASN A 41 -18.34 -64.18 1.30
N CYS A 42 -17.59 -63.22 1.85
CA CYS A 42 -16.37 -62.73 1.23
C CYS A 42 -15.14 -63.47 1.80
N ALA A 43 -14.15 -63.78 0.96
CA ALA A 43 -12.89 -64.41 1.38
C ALA A 43 -12.20 -63.66 2.54
N CYS A 44 -12.35 -62.33 2.62
CA CYS A 44 -11.79 -61.55 3.72
C CYS A 44 -12.41 -61.81 5.10
N ALA A 45 -13.53 -62.53 5.19
CA ALA A 45 -14.19 -62.92 6.43
C ALA A 45 -13.54 -64.15 7.10
N GLN A 46 -12.66 -64.88 6.38
CA GLN A 46 -11.92 -66.00 6.96
C GLN A 46 -10.99 -65.56 8.10
N GLU A 47 -10.84 -66.43 9.08
CA GLU A 47 -9.94 -66.22 10.23
C GLU A 47 -8.48 -66.19 9.74
N GLY A 48 -7.71 -65.17 10.13
CA GLY A 48 -6.35 -64.93 9.63
C GLY A 48 -6.21 -64.17 8.30
N HIS A 49 -7.29 -63.92 7.54
CA HIS A 49 -7.20 -63.18 6.27
C HIS A 49 -6.98 -61.66 6.49
N PRO A 50 -5.99 -61.01 5.84
CA PRO A 50 -5.59 -59.62 6.13
C PRO A 50 -6.63 -58.56 5.75
N GLY A 51 -7.49 -58.84 4.75
CA GLY A 51 -8.55 -57.93 4.28
C GLY A 51 -8.36 -57.59 2.79
N HIS A 52 -9.23 -56.75 2.24
CA HIS A 52 -9.03 -56.17 0.91
C HIS A 52 -7.96 -55.08 0.97
N GLY A 53 -6.93 -55.19 0.14
CA GLY A 53 -5.83 -54.24 0.04
C GLY A 53 -4.73 -54.78 -0.90
N PRO A 54 -3.61 -54.06 -1.03
CA PRO A 54 -3.24 -52.87 -0.27
C PRO A 54 -3.95 -51.59 -0.76
N LEU A 55 -4.62 -50.88 0.15
CA LEU A 55 -5.05 -49.50 -0.06
C LEU A 55 -3.96 -48.54 0.43
N HIS A 56 -3.44 -47.69 -0.45
CA HIS A 56 -2.44 -46.70 -0.11
C HIS A 56 -3.14 -45.39 0.27
N LEU A 57 -3.00 -44.98 1.53
CA LEU A 57 -3.55 -43.73 2.02
C LEU A 57 -2.42 -42.73 2.30
N TRP A 58 -2.50 -41.57 1.67
CA TRP A 58 -1.71 -40.42 2.09
C TRP A 58 -2.37 -39.76 3.30
N ASN A 59 -1.65 -39.76 4.42
CA ASN A 59 -2.09 -39.18 5.69
C ASN A 59 -1.24 -37.96 6.04
N THR A 60 -1.86 -36.87 6.46
CA THR A 60 -1.13 -35.66 6.88
C THR A 60 -1.90 -34.89 7.95
N THR A 61 -1.19 -34.17 8.80
CA THR A 61 -1.81 -33.28 9.81
C THR A 61 -1.48 -31.84 9.48
N ILE A 62 -2.51 -31.01 9.37
CA ILE A 62 -2.39 -29.59 9.02
C ILE A 62 -3.17 -28.80 10.07
N LYS A 63 -2.46 -27.99 10.86
CA LYS A 63 -3.05 -27.16 11.94
C LYS A 63 -3.95 -27.97 12.88
N GLY A 64 -3.48 -29.15 13.31
CA GLY A 64 -4.17 -30.01 14.28
C GLY A 64 -5.30 -30.87 13.70
N LYS A 65 -5.60 -30.78 12.39
CA LYS A 65 -6.60 -31.65 11.73
C LYS A 65 -5.91 -32.69 10.86
N SER A 66 -6.33 -33.95 10.97
CA SER A 66 -5.83 -35.07 10.17
C SER A 66 -6.61 -35.20 8.87
N TYR A 67 -5.89 -35.37 7.76
CA TYR A 67 -6.40 -35.56 6.42
C TYR A 67 -5.90 -36.91 5.88
N ALA A 68 -6.79 -37.67 5.25
CA ALA A 68 -6.48 -38.95 4.62
C ALA A 68 -7.03 -38.96 3.19
N LYS A 69 -6.21 -39.31 2.20
CA LYS A 69 -6.60 -39.43 0.79
C LYS A 69 -6.12 -40.76 0.22
N SER A 70 -6.98 -41.46 -0.51
CA SER A 70 -6.58 -42.66 -1.26
C SER A 70 -5.70 -42.28 -2.44
N VAL A 71 -4.59 -43.00 -2.63
CA VAL A 71 -3.63 -42.81 -3.70
C VAL A 71 -3.63 -44.08 -4.56
N LYS A 72 -3.71 -43.95 -5.89
CA LYS A 72 -3.72 -45.11 -6.79
C LYS A 72 -2.31 -45.71 -6.92
N LEU A 73 -2.25 -47.04 -7.01
CA LEU A 73 -1.02 -47.76 -7.29
C LEU A 73 -0.48 -47.40 -8.68
N GLY A 74 0.84 -47.30 -8.83
CA GLY A 74 1.50 -46.92 -10.08
C GLY A 74 2.08 -45.50 -10.03
N PRO A 75 2.06 -44.74 -11.14
CA PRO A 75 2.71 -43.42 -11.22
C PRO A 75 2.25 -42.40 -10.17
N GLU A 76 0.98 -42.47 -9.76
CA GLU A 76 0.46 -41.57 -8.72
C GLU A 76 1.09 -41.85 -7.34
N LEU A 77 1.20 -43.13 -6.96
CA LEU A 77 1.88 -43.51 -5.72
C LEU A 77 3.37 -43.15 -5.75
N GLN A 78 4.04 -43.40 -6.87
CA GLN A 78 5.45 -43.07 -7.02
C GLN A 78 5.69 -41.56 -6.88
N LYS A 79 4.86 -40.74 -7.53
CA LYS A 79 4.90 -39.28 -7.39
C LYS A 79 4.73 -38.83 -5.93
N TYR A 80 3.78 -39.41 -5.19
CA TYR A 80 3.58 -39.04 -3.78
C TYR A 80 4.77 -39.45 -2.91
N LEU A 81 5.35 -40.62 -3.15
CA LEU A 81 6.54 -41.07 -2.42
C LEU A 81 7.74 -40.16 -2.70
N GLU A 82 7.97 -39.78 -3.95
CA GLU A 82 9.02 -38.84 -4.36
C GLU A 82 8.82 -37.47 -3.71
N GLU A 83 7.61 -36.89 -3.78
CA GLU A 83 7.32 -35.59 -3.18
C GLU A 83 7.41 -35.61 -1.62
N ILE A 84 7.07 -36.73 -0.97
CA ILE A 84 7.28 -36.90 0.49
C ILE A 84 8.76 -37.01 0.82
N ALA A 85 9.54 -37.77 0.02
CA ALA A 85 10.98 -37.88 0.18
C ALA A 85 11.67 -36.52 -0.04
N ASN A 86 11.24 -35.75 -1.04
CA ASN A 86 11.72 -34.39 -1.28
C ASN A 86 11.40 -33.48 -0.08
N ARG A 87 10.24 -33.65 0.58
CA ARG A 87 9.96 -32.90 1.80
C ARG A 87 10.93 -33.29 2.93
N HIS A 88 11.20 -34.58 3.12
CA HIS A 88 12.16 -35.00 4.15
C HIS A 88 13.55 -34.44 3.85
N ARG A 89 13.97 -34.44 2.58
CA ARG A 89 15.20 -33.80 2.14
C ARG A 89 15.18 -32.30 2.40
N PHE A 90 14.09 -31.60 2.06
CA PHE A 90 13.91 -30.17 2.34
C PHE A 90 14.03 -29.87 3.84
N VAL A 91 13.31 -30.61 4.69
CA VAL A 91 13.36 -30.40 6.15
C VAL A 91 14.77 -30.62 6.68
N LYS A 92 15.43 -31.70 6.25
CA LYS A 92 16.81 -31.99 6.64
C LYS A 92 17.79 -30.91 6.18
N LEU A 93 17.68 -30.45 4.92
CA LEU A 93 18.50 -29.37 4.39
C LEU A 93 18.24 -28.06 5.12
N CYS A 94 17.00 -27.75 5.49
CA CYS A 94 16.67 -26.59 6.30
C CYS A 94 17.30 -26.69 7.70
N GLU A 95 17.23 -27.85 8.36
CA GLU A 95 17.88 -28.08 9.65
C GLU A 95 19.41 -27.94 9.55
N GLU A 96 20.04 -28.57 8.56
CA GLU A 96 21.49 -28.46 8.32
C GLU A 96 21.90 -27.03 7.95
N LEU A 97 21.05 -26.29 7.22
CA LEU A 97 21.25 -24.90 6.87
C LEU A 97 21.13 -23.99 8.10
N VAL A 98 20.16 -24.24 8.98
CA VAL A 98 20.01 -23.52 10.25
C VAL A 98 21.24 -23.76 11.12
N GLU A 99 21.62 -25.01 11.34
CA GLU A 99 22.80 -25.35 12.16
C GLU A 99 24.10 -24.77 11.56
N THR A 100 24.25 -24.82 10.24
CA THR A 100 25.40 -24.19 9.56
C THR A 100 25.37 -22.68 9.71
N ASN A 101 24.20 -22.04 9.62
CA ASN A 101 24.08 -20.59 9.85
C ASN A 101 24.30 -20.21 11.32
N GLU A 102 23.86 -21.01 12.29
CA GLU A 102 24.14 -20.79 13.70
C GLU A 102 25.65 -20.82 13.96
N ARG A 103 26.36 -21.83 13.43
CA ARG A 103 27.84 -21.89 13.51
C ARG A 103 28.53 -20.75 12.77
N ILE A 104 28.00 -20.33 11.62
CA ILE A 104 28.48 -19.12 10.92
C ILE A 104 28.22 -17.89 11.77
N CYS A 105 27.08 -17.77 12.44
CA CYS A 105 26.77 -16.64 13.33
C CYS A 105 27.68 -16.63 14.57
N ASP A 106 28.02 -17.79 15.11
CA ASP A 106 28.95 -17.92 16.24
C ASP A 106 30.40 -17.58 15.85
N LEU A 107 30.81 -17.91 14.62
CA LEU A 107 32.16 -17.64 14.10
C LEU A 107 32.29 -16.30 13.38
N ARG A 108 31.19 -15.76 12.84
CA ARG A 108 31.14 -14.39 12.36
C ARG A 108 31.31 -13.54 13.60
N PRO A 109 32.35 -12.72 13.66
CA PRO A 109 32.48 -11.83 14.79
C PRO A 109 31.20 -10.98 14.83
N VAL A 110 30.47 -11.04 15.95
CA VAL A 110 29.77 -9.86 16.42
C VAL A 110 30.80 -8.72 16.31
N PRO A 111 30.46 -7.50 15.87
CA PRO A 111 31.34 -6.37 16.11
C PRO A 111 31.42 -6.16 17.63
N GLU A 112 32.11 -7.05 18.31
CA GLU A 112 32.82 -6.76 19.53
C GLU A 112 33.80 -5.69 19.16
N ILE A 113 33.66 -4.61 19.88
CA ILE A 113 34.71 -3.65 20.04
C ILE A 113 35.91 -4.44 20.59
N LYS A 114 36.94 -4.65 19.78
CA LYS A 114 37.96 -5.70 19.94
C LYS A 114 38.93 -5.48 21.11
N ASP A 115 38.75 -4.40 21.86
CA ASP A 115 39.56 -3.95 22.99
C ASP A 115 38.83 -2.76 23.67
N ASP A 116 38.97 -2.57 24.98
CA ASP A 116 38.69 -1.29 25.65
C ASP A 116 39.37 -0.09 24.93
N GLN A 117 40.42 -0.31 24.12
CA GLN A 117 41.05 0.65 23.19
C GLN A 117 40.26 0.93 21.91
N GLU A 118 39.46 0.01 21.37
CA GLU A 118 38.60 0.28 20.21
C GLU A 118 37.31 0.99 20.67
N LEU A 119 36.85 0.72 21.91
CA LEU A 119 35.79 1.49 22.57
C LEU A 119 36.36 2.86 22.95
N ALA A 120 37.59 2.93 23.46
CA ALA A 120 38.33 4.17 23.66
C ALA A 120 38.71 4.85 22.34
N GLY A 121 38.70 4.15 21.20
CA GLY A 121 39.03 4.64 19.86
C GLY A 121 37.83 5.28 19.18
N LEU A 122 36.65 4.65 19.27
CA LEU A 122 35.36 5.28 18.99
C LEU A 122 35.09 6.40 20.00
N LYS A 123 35.38 6.21 21.30
CA LYS A 123 35.43 7.27 22.33
C LYS A 123 36.71 8.15 22.28
N LYS A 124 37.54 8.10 21.22
CA LYS A 124 38.63 9.09 20.97
C LYS A 124 38.43 9.85 19.66
N LYS A 125 37.79 9.23 18.66
CA LYS A 125 37.53 9.85 17.34
C LYS A 125 36.14 10.48 17.20
N LEU A 126 35.13 9.95 17.87
CA LEU A 126 33.81 10.61 18.00
C LEU A 126 33.78 11.83 18.95
N PRO A 127 34.61 11.94 20.02
CA PRO A 127 34.33 12.89 21.09
C PRO A 127 35.10 14.20 21.15
N GLU A 128 36.22 14.50 20.50
CA GLU A 128 36.75 15.87 20.64
C GLU A 128 35.81 16.89 19.99
N ALA A 129 35.51 16.74 18.70
CA ALA A 129 34.60 17.66 18.02
C ALA A 129 33.15 17.62 18.57
N VAL A 130 32.64 16.45 18.97
CA VAL A 130 31.27 16.34 19.50
C VAL A 130 31.20 16.77 20.96
N TYR A 131 32.17 16.43 21.83
CA TYR A 131 32.18 16.96 23.19
C TYR A 131 32.49 18.45 23.22
N GLU A 132 33.39 18.96 22.38
CA GLU A 132 33.60 20.41 22.24
C GLU A 132 32.31 21.11 21.83
N GLU A 133 31.57 20.57 20.85
CA GLU A 133 30.29 21.15 20.44
C GLU A 133 29.25 21.03 21.56
N ILE A 134 29.18 19.89 22.29
CA ILE A 134 28.30 19.74 23.47
C ILE A 134 28.65 20.78 24.54
N GLN A 135 29.92 20.93 24.91
CA GLN A 135 30.37 21.88 25.93
C GLN A 135 30.08 23.32 25.51
N LYS A 136 30.31 23.65 24.24
CA LYS A 136 30.01 24.96 23.66
C LYS A 136 28.50 25.25 23.65
N GLU A 137 27.67 24.29 23.28
CA GLU A 137 26.21 24.44 23.27
C GLU A 137 25.64 24.55 24.69
N ILE A 138 26.12 23.74 25.64
CA ILE A 138 25.78 23.89 27.07
C ILE A 138 26.16 25.30 27.55
N GLY A 139 27.37 25.77 27.21
CA GLY A 139 27.82 27.12 27.54
C GLY A 139 26.92 28.21 26.96
N ARG A 140 26.45 28.07 25.72
CA ARG A 140 25.49 28.99 25.09
C ARG A 140 24.13 29.01 25.79
N ILE A 141 23.58 27.83 26.10
CA ILE A 141 22.29 27.71 26.81
C ILE A 141 22.36 28.36 28.20
N VAL A 142 23.41 28.06 28.97
CA VAL A 142 23.61 28.63 30.32
C VAL A 142 23.81 30.14 30.25
N SER A 143 24.61 30.63 29.28
CA SER A 143 24.85 32.07 29.10
C SER A 143 23.56 32.82 28.76
N ARG A 144 22.70 32.24 27.90
CA ARG A 144 21.38 32.78 27.59
C ARG A 144 20.50 32.86 28.83
N TYR A 145 20.51 31.82 29.69
CA TYR A 145 19.72 31.80 30.93
C TYR A 145 20.14 32.90 31.88
N VAL A 146 21.45 33.06 32.07
CA VAL A 146 21.98 34.13 32.91
C VAL A 146 21.66 35.51 32.34
N ALA A 147 21.72 35.70 31.02
CA ALA A 147 21.39 36.96 30.36
C ALA A 147 19.90 37.32 30.47
N GLU A 148 18.99 36.40 30.15
CA GLU A 148 17.54 36.65 30.22
C GLU A 148 17.06 36.89 31.66
N LYS A 149 17.63 36.16 32.63
CA LYS A 149 17.34 36.37 34.06
C LYS A 149 17.83 37.73 34.56
N LYS A 150 18.97 38.22 34.06
CA LYS A 150 19.50 39.56 34.36
C LYS A 150 18.65 40.69 33.77
N VAL A 151 18.08 40.49 32.58
CA VAL A 151 17.33 41.53 31.86
C VAL A 151 15.85 41.59 32.27
N SER A 152 15.18 40.45 32.40
CA SER A 152 13.72 40.40 32.56
C SER A 152 13.23 39.89 33.93
N GLY A 153 14.13 39.33 34.75
CA GLY A 153 13.79 38.70 36.03
C GLY A 153 12.92 37.44 35.91
N ARG A 154 12.54 37.02 34.69
CA ARG A 154 11.72 35.84 34.38
C ARG A 154 12.37 35.03 33.27
N MET A 155 11.98 33.77 33.13
CA MET A 155 12.43 32.87 32.06
C MET A 155 11.31 32.73 31.04
N ASP A 156 11.59 32.97 29.76
CA ASP A 156 10.67 32.63 28.68
C ASP A 156 10.88 31.16 28.31
N LEU A 157 9.94 30.31 28.73
CA LEU A 157 10.04 28.87 28.56
C LEU A 157 10.11 28.46 27.08
N GLU A 158 9.28 29.06 26.22
CA GLU A 158 9.23 28.72 24.78
C GLU A 158 10.55 29.06 24.10
N SER A 159 11.06 30.28 24.33
CA SER A 159 12.37 30.74 23.87
C SER A 159 13.49 29.77 24.28
N PHE A 160 13.47 29.28 25.52
CA PHE A 160 14.43 28.30 26.03
C PHE A 160 14.29 26.93 25.38
N GLU A 161 13.07 26.41 25.28
CA GLU A 161 12.79 25.11 24.63
C GLU A 161 13.27 25.12 23.18
N MET A 162 12.99 26.18 22.43
CA MET A 162 13.45 26.34 21.05
C MET A 162 14.97 26.45 20.95
N SER A 163 15.61 27.13 21.90
CA SER A 163 17.07 27.21 21.98
C SER A 163 17.69 25.84 22.22
N ILE A 164 17.20 25.10 23.22
CA ILE A 164 17.70 23.77 23.58
C ILE A 164 17.48 22.80 22.42
N ARG A 165 16.29 22.81 21.79
CA ARG A 165 15.99 21.99 20.60
C ARG A 165 16.98 22.26 19.47
N SER A 166 17.26 23.53 19.17
CA SER A 166 18.23 23.93 18.15
C SER A 166 19.65 23.42 18.47
N SER A 167 20.10 23.56 19.72
CA SER A 167 21.38 23.03 20.18
C SER A 167 21.46 21.50 20.07
N MET A 168 20.39 20.79 20.45
CA MET A 168 20.33 19.33 20.33
C MET A 168 20.38 18.86 18.88
N HIS A 169 19.76 19.59 17.94
CA HIS A 169 19.91 19.33 16.51
C HIS A 169 21.36 19.54 16.04
N GLN A 170 22.04 20.61 16.47
CA GLN A 170 23.44 20.86 16.10
C GLN A 170 24.37 19.75 16.59
N ILE A 171 24.25 19.36 17.87
CA ILE A 171 25.00 18.25 18.47
C ILE A 171 24.71 16.95 17.72
N GLY A 172 23.42 16.63 17.52
CA GLY A 172 22.98 15.43 16.83
C GLY A 172 23.48 15.37 15.38
N GLY A 173 23.46 16.50 14.66
CA GLY A 173 23.98 16.63 13.30
C GLY A 173 25.48 16.35 13.24
N ARG A 174 26.27 16.89 14.17
CA ARG A 174 27.72 16.61 14.27
C ARG A 174 28.01 15.15 14.60
N MET A 175 27.27 14.58 15.55
CA MET A 175 27.39 13.16 15.89
C MET A 175 27.06 12.28 14.68
N LEU A 176 25.97 12.57 13.97
CA LEU A 176 25.56 11.85 12.78
C LEU A 176 26.59 11.99 11.65
N GLU A 177 27.11 13.19 11.40
CA GLU A 177 28.16 13.44 10.42
C GLU A 177 29.42 12.62 10.71
N ALA A 178 29.84 12.54 11.98
CA ALA A 178 30.98 11.74 12.40
C ALA A 178 30.72 10.23 12.19
N LEU A 179 29.54 9.73 12.63
CA LEU A 179 29.16 8.32 12.50
C LEU A 179 29.06 7.89 11.04
N VAL A 180 28.37 8.68 10.20
CA VAL A 180 28.24 8.37 8.78
C VAL A 180 29.59 8.33 8.10
N ASN A 181 30.56 9.15 8.51
CA ASN A 181 31.90 9.20 7.91
C ASN A 181 32.94 8.29 8.57
N ALA A 182 32.57 7.54 9.61
CA ALA A 182 33.48 6.64 10.34
C ALA A 182 34.01 5.49 9.47
N ASP A 183 33.26 5.11 8.43
CA ASP A 183 33.61 4.12 7.42
C ASP A 183 34.69 4.60 6.41
N GLY A 184 35.24 5.81 6.58
CA GLY A 184 36.24 6.38 5.67
C GLY A 184 35.69 6.76 4.28
N GLY A 185 34.38 6.76 4.09
CA GLY A 185 33.71 7.05 2.82
C GLY A 185 33.29 5.83 2.02
N ASP A 186 33.22 4.65 2.63
CA ASP A 186 32.84 3.38 1.97
C ASP A 186 33.76 3.06 0.78
N TYR A 187 35.08 3.12 1.03
CA TYR A 187 36.07 2.68 0.05
C TYR A 187 36.09 1.15 -0.02
N ARG A 188 35.89 0.59 -1.22
CA ARG A 188 35.75 -0.84 -1.48
C ARG A 188 36.89 -1.42 -2.33
N GLY A 189 38.07 -0.82 -2.25
CA GLY A 189 39.24 -1.21 -3.05
C GLY A 189 39.43 -0.38 -4.30
N ARG A 190 40.48 -0.70 -5.08
CA ARG A 190 40.89 0.05 -6.28
C ARG A 190 39.85 -0.05 -7.41
N THR A 191 39.20 -1.19 -7.53
CA THR A 191 38.20 -1.46 -8.56
C THR A 191 36.98 -2.15 -7.95
N ILE A 192 35.81 -1.88 -8.50
CA ILE A 192 34.55 -2.56 -8.15
C ILE A 192 33.81 -2.95 -9.43
N PRO A 193 33.06 -4.07 -9.43
CA PRO A 193 32.34 -4.52 -10.62
C PRO A 193 31.22 -3.55 -10.99
N CYS A 194 31.05 -3.34 -12.30
CA CYS A 194 29.93 -2.63 -12.90
C CYS A 194 28.83 -3.62 -13.32
N ASP A 195 27.58 -3.19 -13.33
CA ASP A 195 26.43 -3.99 -13.78
C ASP A 195 26.53 -4.43 -15.25
N GLN A 196 27.37 -3.76 -16.05
CA GLN A 196 27.64 -4.11 -17.46
C GLN A 196 28.84 -5.06 -17.64
N GLY A 197 29.43 -5.57 -16.56
CA GLY A 197 30.58 -6.48 -16.60
C GLY A 197 31.95 -5.79 -16.68
N HIS A 198 31.99 -4.47 -16.84
CA HIS A 198 33.19 -3.66 -16.76
C HIS A 198 33.62 -3.42 -15.29
N GLN A 199 34.65 -2.60 -15.08
CA GLN A 199 35.15 -2.24 -13.75
C GLN A 199 35.05 -0.74 -13.55
N TYR A 200 34.47 -0.31 -12.43
CA TYR A 200 34.68 1.04 -11.97
C TYR A 200 36.04 1.15 -11.27
N GLU A 201 36.82 2.19 -11.59
CA GLU A 201 38.08 2.51 -10.93
C GLU A 201 37.89 3.60 -9.88
N PHE A 202 38.53 3.45 -8.72
CA PHE A 202 38.55 4.50 -7.70
C PHE A 202 39.30 5.73 -8.22
N VAL A 203 38.65 6.89 -8.15
CA VAL A 203 39.24 8.18 -8.57
C VAL A 203 39.59 9.04 -7.36
N GLY A 204 38.76 9.03 -6.32
CA GLY A 204 38.98 9.87 -5.15
C GLY A 204 37.74 10.01 -4.28
N TYR A 205 37.87 10.83 -3.22
CA TYR A 205 36.75 11.12 -2.34
C TYR A 205 35.98 12.35 -2.84
N ARG A 206 34.66 12.27 -2.80
CA ARG A 206 33.76 13.40 -3.04
C ARG A 206 33.00 13.74 -1.76
N ARG A 207 32.67 15.02 -1.61
CA ARG A 207 31.77 15.51 -0.56
C ARG A 207 30.36 15.61 -1.12
N LYS A 208 29.37 15.48 -0.23
CA LYS A 208 27.96 15.67 -0.55
C LYS A 208 27.25 16.28 0.65
N ASP A 209 26.63 17.43 0.43
CA ASP A 209 25.81 18.06 1.46
C ASP A 209 24.46 17.35 1.51
N LEU A 210 24.09 16.90 2.70
CA LEU A 210 22.90 16.10 2.96
C LEU A 210 22.07 16.75 4.07
N LEU A 211 20.82 17.08 3.79
CA LEU A 211 19.89 17.48 4.82
C LEU A 211 19.30 16.24 5.51
N THR A 212 19.49 16.17 6.82
CA THR A 212 18.96 15.12 7.70
C THR A 212 17.91 15.68 8.65
N VAL A 213 17.22 14.80 9.37
CA VAL A 213 16.23 15.22 10.40
C VAL A 213 16.88 15.98 11.56
N LEU A 214 18.19 15.83 11.76
CA LEU A 214 18.97 16.55 12.77
C LEU A 214 19.59 17.84 12.22
N GLY A 215 19.49 18.07 10.91
CA GLY A 215 20.12 19.21 10.23
C GLY A 215 21.07 18.80 9.11
N PRO A 216 21.76 19.77 8.50
CA PRO A 216 22.70 19.53 7.40
C PRO A 216 23.96 18.81 7.90
N VAL A 217 24.40 17.81 7.14
CA VAL A 217 25.66 17.08 7.35
C VAL A 217 26.40 16.93 6.03
N VAL A 218 27.71 16.77 6.08
CA VAL A 218 28.56 16.51 4.92
C VAL A 218 28.95 15.04 4.89
N VAL A 219 28.52 14.34 3.85
CA VAL A 219 28.91 12.95 3.61
C VAL A 219 30.15 12.90 2.73
N ARG A 220 31.22 12.28 3.23
CA ARG A 220 32.40 11.89 2.45
C ARG A 220 32.15 10.50 1.85
N ARG A 221 32.42 10.36 0.56
CA ARG A 221 32.10 9.17 -0.24
C ARG A 221 33.19 8.86 -1.26
N ALA A 222 33.60 7.61 -1.36
CA ALA A 222 34.51 7.13 -2.38
C ALA A 222 33.78 7.17 -3.75
N TYR A 223 34.39 7.87 -4.71
CA TYR A 223 33.86 8.02 -6.06
C TYR A 223 34.67 7.14 -7.01
N TYR A 224 33.92 6.36 -7.77
CA TYR A 224 34.42 5.44 -8.77
C TYR A 224 33.94 5.87 -10.16
N LEU A 225 34.77 5.65 -11.18
CA LEU A 225 34.45 5.96 -12.58
C LEU A 225 34.68 4.72 -13.42
N ASP A 226 33.66 4.35 -14.17
CA ASP A 226 33.80 3.39 -15.26
C ASP A 226 34.09 4.19 -16.52
N ARG A 227 35.29 4.02 -17.09
CA ARG A 227 35.73 4.76 -18.27
C ARG A 227 35.10 4.24 -19.56
N GLU A 228 34.67 2.98 -19.57
CA GLU A 228 34.05 2.34 -20.73
C GLU A 228 32.57 2.75 -20.80
N CYS A 229 31.87 2.70 -19.67
CA CYS A 229 30.49 3.17 -19.58
C CYS A 229 30.38 4.70 -19.51
N GLY A 230 31.45 5.40 -19.11
CA GLY A 230 31.43 6.85 -18.87
C GLY A 230 30.58 7.27 -17.66
N THR A 231 30.36 6.36 -16.71
CA THR A 231 29.46 6.59 -15.56
C THR A 231 30.21 6.65 -14.24
N GLY A 232 29.76 7.54 -13.35
CA GLY A 232 30.29 7.67 -12.00
C GLY A 232 29.40 6.98 -10.98
N TYR A 233 30.02 6.31 -10.00
CA TYR A 233 29.32 5.57 -8.95
C TYR A 233 29.93 5.86 -7.57
N CYS A 234 29.05 6.01 -6.57
CA CYS A 234 29.42 6.15 -5.16
C CYS A 234 28.67 5.08 -4.36
N PRO A 235 29.31 3.97 -3.95
CA PRO A 235 28.64 2.88 -3.23
C PRO A 235 27.86 3.36 -2.00
N LYS A 236 28.43 4.33 -1.28
CA LYS A 236 27.82 4.94 -0.10
C LYS A 236 26.49 5.64 -0.38
N ASP A 237 26.30 6.20 -1.58
CA ASP A 237 25.05 6.87 -1.91
C ASP A 237 23.88 5.87 -1.91
N ARG A 238 24.13 4.65 -2.40
CA ARG A 238 23.14 3.56 -2.39
C ARG A 238 22.91 3.04 -0.98
N ALA A 239 23.99 2.77 -0.25
CA ALA A 239 23.92 2.25 1.13
C ALA A 239 23.14 3.18 2.08
N LEU A 240 23.22 4.50 1.87
CA LEU A 240 22.50 5.50 2.68
C LEU A 240 21.14 5.93 2.09
N ASP A 241 20.73 5.37 0.94
CA ASP A 241 19.53 5.78 0.20
C ASP A 241 19.51 7.30 -0.09
N ILE A 242 20.61 7.81 -0.66
CA ILE A 242 20.78 9.21 -1.02
C ILE A 242 21.12 9.42 -2.51
N GLU A 243 21.08 8.39 -3.36
CA GLU A 243 21.32 8.53 -4.81
C GLU A 243 20.39 9.57 -5.45
N GLY A 244 20.96 10.47 -6.25
CA GLY A 244 20.21 11.52 -6.96
C GLY A 244 19.49 12.54 -6.05
N THR A 245 19.83 12.59 -4.77
CA THR A 245 19.20 13.51 -3.81
C THR A 245 20.17 14.04 -2.77
N SER A 246 19.87 15.22 -2.21
CA SER A 246 20.56 15.82 -1.07
C SER A 246 19.73 15.72 0.22
N TYR A 247 18.78 14.78 0.26
CA TYR A 247 17.88 14.57 1.39
C TYR A 247 17.97 13.14 1.89
N SER A 248 18.19 12.97 3.20
CA SER A 248 18.08 11.68 3.85
C SER A 248 16.68 11.07 3.68
N ALA A 249 16.55 9.75 3.84
CA ALA A 249 15.25 9.07 3.83
C ALA A 249 14.27 9.68 4.84
N GLY A 250 14.73 10.02 6.05
CA GLY A 250 13.91 10.64 7.09
C GLY A 250 13.33 11.99 6.65
N VAL A 251 14.13 12.86 6.04
CA VAL A 251 13.66 14.16 5.53
C VAL A 251 12.69 13.97 4.36
N ARG A 252 13.00 13.08 3.41
CA ARG A 252 12.09 12.78 2.30
C ARG A 252 10.74 12.25 2.78
N ARG A 253 10.75 11.43 3.81
CA ARG A 253 9.55 10.90 4.48
C ARG A 253 8.71 12.02 5.10
N MET A 254 9.33 12.94 5.84
CA MET A 254 8.63 14.10 6.42
C MET A 254 8.05 15.03 5.35
N MET A 255 8.84 15.39 4.33
CA MET A 255 8.41 16.24 3.21
C MET A 255 7.22 15.66 2.46
N SER A 256 7.26 14.36 2.16
CA SER A 256 6.18 13.68 1.43
C SER A 256 4.91 13.58 2.27
N LYS A 257 5.03 13.38 3.59
CA LYS A 257 3.88 13.35 4.49
C LYS A 257 3.17 14.70 4.53
N VAL A 258 3.89 15.80 4.76
CA VAL A 258 3.26 17.14 4.77
C VAL A 258 2.71 17.51 3.39
N GLY A 259 3.44 17.18 2.31
CA GLY A 259 3.00 17.45 0.94
C GLY A 259 1.76 16.67 0.52
N ALA A 260 1.48 15.53 1.17
CA ALA A 260 0.24 14.78 0.99
C ALA A 260 -0.96 15.43 1.69
N TYR A 261 -0.78 16.06 2.85
CA TYR A 261 -1.88 16.60 3.66
C TYR A 261 -2.18 18.09 3.44
N ARG A 262 -1.18 18.91 3.12
CA ARG A 262 -1.33 20.38 3.01
C ARG A 262 -0.81 20.91 1.68
N SER A 263 -1.11 22.19 1.39
CA SER A 263 -0.41 22.91 0.33
C SER A 263 1.09 22.93 0.62
N PHE A 264 1.93 22.93 -0.41
CA PHE A 264 3.37 22.78 -0.23
C PHE A 264 4.00 23.92 0.58
N GLY A 265 3.45 25.14 0.50
CA GLY A 265 3.87 26.28 1.32
C GLY A 265 3.60 26.06 2.81
N LEU A 266 2.36 25.69 3.17
CA LEU A 266 2.02 25.38 4.56
C LEU A 266 2.76 24.14 5.06
N GLY A 267 3.00 23.16 4.20
CA GLY A 267 3.82 21.99 4.55
C GLY A 267 5.28 22.34 4.84
N GLN A 268 5.86 23.32 4.12
CA GLN A 268 7.17 23.88 4.45
C GLN A 268 7.15 24.53 5.86
N GLU A 269 6.12 25.33 6.16
CA GLU A 269 5.98 26.00 7.46
C GLU A 269 5.92 24.99 8.60
N ASP A 270 5.09 23.94 8.45
CA ASP A 270 4.99 22.84 9.42
C ASP A 270 6.33 22.12 9.65
N LEU A 271 7.11 21.88 8.58
CA LEU A 271 8.43 21.26 8.71
C LEU A 271 9.42 22.13 9.49
N TYR A 272 9.35 23.45 9.28
CA TYR A 272 10.19 24.38 10.01
C TYR A 272 9.78 24.47 11.49
N GLU A 273 8.50 24.65 11.75
CA GLU A 273 7.97 24.84 13.10
C GLU A 273 8.15 23.58 13.95
N LEU A 274 7.71 22.42 13.44
CA LEU A 274 7.63 21.17 14.20
C LEU A 274 8.97 20.41 14.21
N ALA A 275 9.74 20.46 13.12
CA ALA A 275 10.96 19.66 12.96
C ALA A 275 12.24 20.49 12.81
N GLY A 276 12.17 21.82 12.73
CA GLY A 276 13.35 22.66 12.49
C GLY A 276 13.96 22.46 11.09
N ILE A 277 13.25 21.81 10.17
CA ILE A 277 13.74 21.47 8.83
C ILE A 277 13.45 22.65 7.90
N ARG A 278 14.51 23.23 7.34
CA ARG A 278 14.45 24.36 6.41
C ARG A 278 14.50 23.87 4.97
N VAL A 279 13.35 23.90 4.30
CA VAL A 279 13.20 23.59 2.87
C VAL A 279 12.23 24.58 2.24
N SER A 280 12.30 24.77 0.93
CA SER A 280 11.33 25.55 0.17
C SER A 280 10.09 24.72 -0.19
N ALA A 281 8.97 25.40 -0.43
CA ALA A 281 7.74 24.79 -0.93
C ALA A 281 7.98 23.98 -2.21
N LYS A 282 8.88 24.45 -3.08
CA LYS A 282 9.21 23.74 -4.32
C LYS A 282 9.99 22.46 -4.08
N GLU A 283 10.82 22.41 -3.04
CA GLU A 283 11.50 21.19 -2.63
C GLU A 283 10.50 20.19 -2.04
N VAL A 284 9.56 20.65 -1.20
CA VAL A 284 8.45 19.81 -0.69
C VAL A 284 7.65 19.22 -1.84
N GLU A 285 7.27 20.02 -2.84
CA GLU A 285 6.59 19.55 -4.06
C GLU A 285 7.40 18.47 -4.79
N ARG A 286 8.63 18.77 -5.20
CA ARG A 286 9.47 17.85 -6.00
C ARG A 286 9.74 16.54 -5.27
N VAL A 287 9.98 16.59 -3.97
CA VAL A 287 10.22 15.39 -3.16
C VAL A 287 8.94 14.59 -3.00
N SER A 288 7.81 15.24 -2.71
CA SER A 288 6.51 14.57 -2.61
C SER A 288 6.13 13.88 -3.91
N GLU A 289 6.28 14.55 -5.06
CA GLU A 289 5.99 13.95 -6.36
C GLU A 289 6.93 12.77 -6.66
N ARG A 290 8.23 12.90 -6.36
CA ARG A 290 9.20 11.82 -6.55
C ARG A 290 8.84 10.60 -5.69
N VAL A 291 8.57 10.80 -4.41
CA VAL A 291 8.19 9.70 -3.50
C VAL A 291 6.84 9.11 -3.88
N GLY A 292 5.86 9.94 -4.29
CA GLY A 292 4.60 9.46 -4.83
C GLY A 292 4.77 8.58 -6.08
N GLY A 293 5.76 8.89 -6.92
CA GLY A 293 6.12 8.04 -8.04
C GLY A 293 6.76 6.71 -7.63
N GLN A 294 7.54 6.71 -6.56
CA GLN A 294 8.13 5.50 -6.00
C GLN A 294 7.08 4.62 -5.30
N VAL A 295 6.13 5.23 -4.60
CA VAL A 295 4.97 4.56 -4.00
C VAL A 295 4.13 3.88 -5.08
N GLU A 296 3.85 4.58 -6.18
CA GLU A 296 3.12 4.00 -7.31
C GLU A 296 3.85 2.77 -7.88
N ALA A 297 5.16 2.87 -8.11
CA ALA A 297 5.97 1.76 -8.58
C ALA A 297 6.06 0.61 -7.57
N PHE A 298 6.08 0.90 -6.28
CA PHE A 298 6.03 -0.11 -5.22
C PHE A 298 4.69 -0.86 -5.23
N HIS A 299 3.56 -0.15 -5.28
CA HIS A 299 2.24 -0.77 -5.35
C HIS A 299 2.07 -1.62 -6.63
N ALA A 300 2.56 -1.15 -7.78
CA ALA A 300 2.51 -1.91 -9.04
C ALA A 300 3.31 -3.22 -8.96
N ARG A 301 4.54 -3.19 -8.43
CA ARG A 301 5.35 -4.41 -8.23
C ARG A 301 4.71 -5.40 -7.26
N GLU A 302 4.14 -4.91 -6.16
CA GLU A 302 3.41 -5.77 -5.22
C GLU A 302 2.17 -6.38 -5.86
N ALA A 303 1.44 -5.63 -6.70
CA ALA A 303 0.29 -6.12 -7.41
C ALA A 303 0.65 -7.24 -8.40
N GLU A 304 1.74 -7.07 -9.17
CA GLU A 304 2.28 -8.12 -10.04
C GLU A 304 2.68 -9.37 -9.24
N ALA A 305 3.35 -9.20 -8.10
CA ALA A 305 3.74 -10.30 -7.23
C ALA A 305 2.53 -11.02 -6.60
N ALA A 306 1.48 -10.28 -6.22
CA ALA A 306 0.25 -10.84 -5.65
C ALA A 306 -0.59 -11.64 -6.67
N LEU A 307 -0.39 -11.40 -7.97
CA LEU A 307 -0.96 -12.21 -9.05
C LEU A 307 -0.18 -13.52 -9.28
N SER A 308 1.03 -13.68 -8.72
CA SER A 308 1.70 -14.98 -8.65
C SER A 308 1.14 -15.78 -7.47
N ASP A 309 0.58 -16.96 -7.72
CA ASP A 309 -0.19 -17.83 -6.79
C ASP A 309 0.57 -18.29 -5.51
N LYS A 310 1.04 -17.36 -4.68
CA LYS A 310 1.61 -17.65 -3.37
C LYS A 310 0.47 -17.76 -2.34
N ILE A 311 0.29 -18.96 -1.81
CA ILE A 311 -0.77 -19.34 -0.87
C ILE A 311 -0.69 -18.50 0.42
N VAL A 312 -1.67 -17.62 0.65
CA VAL A 312 -1.84 -16.79 1.86
C VAL A 312 -3.00 -17.35 2.73
N PRO A 313 -2.98 -17.25 4.08
CA PRO A 313 -3.85 -18.02 4.98
C PRO A 313 -5.38 -17.87 4.81
N ILE A 314 -6.07 -18.98 5.12
CA ILE A 314 -7.51 -19.26 5.03
C ILE A 314 -8.30 -18.57 6.16
N LYS A 315 -8.46 -17.24 6.14
CA LYS A 315 -9.64 -16.63 6.78
C LYS A 315 -10.60 -16.29 5.65
N PRO A 316 -11.76 -16.96 5.54
CA PRO A 316 -12.75 -16.61 4.54
C PRO A 316 -13.23 -15.19 4.78
N ILE A 317 -13.39 -14.42 3.71
CA ILE A 317 -13.99 -13.08 3.74
C ILE A 317 -15.46 -13.29 3.41
N PRO A 318 -16.41 -13.03 4.33
CA PRO A 318 -17.82 -13.24 4.02
C PRO A 318 -18.29 -12.36 2.87
N ARG A 319 -17.98 -11.06 2.94
CA ARG A 319 -18.37 -10.07 1.93
C ARG A 319 -17.27 -9.06 1.70
N MET A 320 -16.96 -8.82 0.43
CA MET A 320 -16.06 -7.76 -0.02
C MET A 320 -16.84 -6.73 -0.82
N TYR A 321 -16.57 -5.46 -0.55
CA TYR A 321 -17.11 -4.33 -1.29
C TYR A 321 -16.01 -3.68 -2.11
N VAL A 322 -16.32 -3.43 -3.38
CA VAL A 322 -15.52 -2.64 -4.32
C VAL A 322 -16.37 -1.45 -4.74
N CYS A 323 -16.06 -0.28 -4.20
CA CYS A 323 -16.78 0.95 -4.51
C CYS A 323 -15.98 1.78 -5.51
N LEU A 324 -16.62 2.29 -6.56
CA LEU A 324 -16.00 3.05 -7.66
C LEU A 324 -16.71 4.39 -7.86
N ASP A 325 -15.94 5.47 -8.05
CA ASP A 325 -16.45 6.82 -8.32
C ASP A 325 -15.40 7.65 -9.10
N GLY A 326 -15.86 8.68 -9.79
CA GLY A 326 -15.06 9.64 -10.53
C GLY A 326 -15.28 11.06 -10.02
N THR A 327 -14.20 11.78 -9.70
CA THR A 327 -14.28 13.19 -9.30
C THR A 327 -13.33 14.06 -10.10
N GLY A 328 -13.79 15.26 -10.47
CA GLY A 328 -12.96 16.22 -11.21
C GLY A 328 -11.85 16.83 -10.36
N VAL A 329 -10.61 16.71 -10.82
CA VAL A 329 -9.42 17.41 -10.28
C VAL A 329 -9.10 18.61 -11.17
N PRO A 330 -9.01 19.83 -10.62
CA PRO A 330 -8.56 21.02 -11.36
C PRO A 330 -7.15 20.82 -11.92
N VAL A 331 -6.98 21.07 -13.21
CA VAL A 331 -5.68 20.91 -13.89
C VAL A 331 -5.29 22.17 -14.65
N VAL A 332 -4.01 22.28 -14.98
CA VAL A 332 -3.52 23.35 -15.87
C VAL A 332 -4.13 23.20 -17.27
N LYS A 333 -4.28 24.32 -17.98
CA LYS A 333 -4.96 24.37 -19.29
C LYS A 333 -4.45 23.35 -20.32
N ASN A 334 -3.14 23.10 -20.34
CA ASN A 334 -2.51 22.14 -21.26
C ASN A 334 -3.04 20.71 -21.06
N GLU A 335 -3.46 20.34 -19.85
CA GLU A 335 -3.98 19.01 -19.54
C GLU A 335 -5.42 18.79 -19.99
N THR A 336 -6.10 19.85 -20.43
CA THR A 336 -7.49 19.87 -20.91
C THR A 336 -7.61 20.25 -22.38
N GLU A 337 -6.50 20.42 -23.10
CA GLU A 337 -6.52 20.68 -24.54
C GLU A 337 -7.26 19.57 -25.29
N GLY A 338 -8.12 19.98 -26.23
CA GLY A 338 -8.98 19.06 -27.00
C GLY A 338 -10.13 18.41 -26.22
N ARG A 339 -10.37 18.79 -24.96
CA ARG A 339 -11.47 18.22 -24.14
C ARG A 339 -12.61 19.21 -23.93
N GLN A 340 -13.84 18.74 -24.12
CA GLN A 340 -15.04 19.51 -23.81
C GLN A 340 -15.34 19.46 -22.31
N GLY A 341 -15.66 20.62 -21.74
CA GLY A 341 -16.10 20.78 -20.37
C GLY A 341 -17.61 20.97 -20.24
N LYS A 342 -18.09 20.94 -19.00
CA LYS A 342 -19.50 21.18 -18.65
C LYS A 342 -19.83 22.66 -18.39
N GLY A 343 -18.86 23.57 -18.52
CA GLY A 343 -19.05 25.01 -18.31
C GLY A 343 -19.73 25.70 -19.50
N GLU A 344 -20.27 26.91 -19.28
CA GLU A 344 -20.91 27.73 -20.32
C GLU A 344 -19.96 28.05 -21.49
N ASP A 345 -18.66 28.16 -21.21
CA ASP A 345 -17.59 28.35 -22.21
C ASP A 345 -17.21 27.07 -22.96
N GLY A 346 -17.80 25.92 -22.61
CA GLY A 346 -17.49 24.60 -23.16
C GLY A 346 -16.09 24.09 -22.81
N GLN A 347 -15.30 24.82 -22.01
CA GLN A 347 -13.90 24.47 -21.72
C GLN A 347 -13.80 23.51 -20.53
N ALA A 348 -13.06 22.42 -20.71
CA ALA A 348 -12.71 21.54 -19.60
C ALA A 348 -11.70 22.25 -18.68
N LYS A 349 -12.02 22.31 -17.38
CA LYS A 349 -11.14 22.87 -16.32
C LYS A 349 -10.61 21.80 -15.38
N THR A 350 -11.12 20.57 -15.53
CA THR A 350 -10.78 19.44 -14.66
C THR A 350 -10.51 18.20 -15.49
N ARG A 351 -9.77 17.27 -14.90
CA ARG A 351 -9.65 15.88 -15.36
C ARG A 351 -10.25 14.96 -14.31
N GLU A 352 -10.98 13.96 -14.77
CA GLU A 352 -11.61 12.99 -13.87
C GLU A 352 -10.55 12.09 -13.25
N ALA A 353 -10.42 12.16 -11.92
CA ALA A 353 -9.71 11.17 -11.12
C ALA A 353 -10.70 10.08 -10.74
N LYS A 354 -10.37 8.84 -11.07
CA LYS A 354 -11.12 7.67 -10.63
C LYS A 354 -10.57 7.22 -9.29
N LEU A 355 -11.46 7.00 -8.33
CA LEU A 355 -11.12 6.51 -7.01
C LEU A 355 -11.89 5.22 -6.74
N GLY A 356 -11.15 4.24 -6.24
CA GLY A 356 -11.68 2.96 -5.81
C GLY A 356 -11.45 2.78 -4.32
N CYS A 357 -12.42 2.16 -3.66
CA CYS A 357 -12.36 1.82 -2.25
C CYS A 357 -12.70 0.34 -2.09
N VAL A 358 -11.83 -0.42 -1.42
CA VAL A 358 -12.07 -1.83 -1.09
C VAL A 358 -12.22 -1.97 0.42
N PHE A 359 -13.24 -2.69 0.87
CA PHE A 359 -13.42 -3.02 2.29
C PHE A 359 -14.21 -4.32 2.48
N THR A 360 -14.23 -4.84 3.70
CA THR A 360 -14.99 -6.03 4.08
C THR A 360 -16.08 -5.70 5.09
N GLN A 361 -17.11 -6.54 5.16
CA GLN A 361 -18.18 -6.42 6.15
C GLN A 361 -18.00 -7.47 7.26
N THR A 362 -18.09 -7.06 8.52
CA THR A 362 -17.97 -7.94 9.69
C THR A 362 -19.30 -8.59 10.05
N GLY A 363 -20.43 -7.93 9.77
CA GLY A 363 -21.76 -8.41 10.10
C GLY A 363 -22.83 -7.34 9.90
N VAL A 364 -23.88 -7.41 10.71
CA VAL A 364 -24.93 -6.39 10.79
C VAL A 364 -25.12 -5.97 12.25
N ASP A 365 -25.62 -4.75 12.48
CA ASP A 365 -25.98 -4.24 13.82
C ASP A 365 -27.37 -4.74 14.28
N GLU A 366 -27.82 -4.25 15.43
CA GLU A 366 -29.12 -4.60 16.03
C GLU A 366 -30.30 -4.24 15.12
N GLU A 367 -30.19 -3.17 14.34
CA GLU A 367 -31.17 -2.74 13.34
C GLU A 367 -30.96 -3.41 11.96
N ARG A 368 -30.12 -4.44 11.88
CA ARG A 368 -29.77 -5.19 10.67
C ARG A 368 -29.08 -4.36 9.59
N ARG A 369 -28.48 -3.23 9.95
CA ARG A 369 -27.67 -2.41 9.04
C ARG A 369 -26.29 -3.03 8.92
N PRO A 370 -25.69 -3.03 7.72
CA PRO A 370 -24.37 -3.61 7.50
C PRO A 370 -23.27 -2.86 8.28
N VAL A 371 -22.37 -3.62 8.90
CA VAL A 371 -21.23 -3.09 9.67
C VAL A 371 -19.93 -3.38 8.92
N ARG A 372 -19.19 -2.31 8.61
CA ARG A 372 -17.90 -2.38 7.92
C ARG A 372 -16.82 -2.83 8.90
N ASP A 373 -15.87 -3.63 8.40
CA ASP A 373 -14.60 -3.88 9.06
C ASP A 373 -13.71 -2.63 8.96
N GLU A 374 -13.53 -1.91 10.06
CA GLU A 374 -12.89 -0.59 10.06
C GLU A 374 -11.45 -0.61 9.54
N GLU A 375 -10.70 -1.65 9.88
CA GLU A 375 -9.30 -1.85 9.49
C GLU A 375 -9.16 -2.35 8.05
N SER A 376 -10.28 -2.63 7.38
CA SER A 376 -10.27 -3.26 6.07
C SER A 376 -10.22 -2.31 4.89
N THR A 377 -10.44 -1.01 5.13
CA THR A 377 -10.57 -0.03 4.06
C THR A 377 -9.23 0.31 3.44
N SER A 378 -9.18 0.22 2.12
CA SER A 378 -8.06 0.69 1.31
C SER A 378 -8.55 1.45 0.09
N TYR A 379 -7.73 2.37 -0.38
CA TYR A 379 -7.99 3.26 -1.50
C TYR A 379 -6.95 3.06 -2.59
N THR A 380 -7.38 3.18 -3.84
CA THR A 380 -6.50 3.28 -5.00
C THR A 380 -7.14 4.20 -6.03
N GLY A 381 -6.37 5.01 -6.74
CA GLY A 381 -6.92 5.95 -7.69
C GLY A 381 -5.89 6.70 -8.50
N ALA A 382 -6.34 7.24 -9.62
CA ALA A 382 -5.55 8.06 -10.52
C ALA A 382 -6.45 8.78 -11.52
N ILE A 383 -5.92 9.84 -12.13
CA ILE A 383 -6.43 10.42 -13.38
C ILE A 383 -5.91 9.55 -14.52
N GLU A 384 -6.75 8.62 -14.95
CA GLU A 384 -6.44 7.65 -16.00
C GLU A 384 -7.71 7.18 -16.75
N PRO A 385 -7.56 6.53 -17.93
CA PRO A 385 -8.68 5.89 -18.61
C PRO A 385 -9.35 4.81 -17.75
N ALA A 386 -10.62 4.53 -18.01
CA ALA A 386 -11.37 3.51 -17.27
C ALA A 386 -10.67 2.15 -17.32
N GLU A 387 -10.24 1.69 -18.49
CA GLU A 387 -9.55 0.40 -18.67
C GLU A 387 -8.35 0.21 -17.73
N ALA A 388 -7.46 1.21 -17.65
CA ALA A 388 -6.30 1.17 -16.75
C ALA A 388 -6.73 1.11 -15.27
N PHE A 389 -7.78 1.86 -14.93
CA PHE A 389 -8.34 1.89 -13.58
C PHE A 389 -9.00 0.57 -13.19
N GLY A 390 -9.66 -0.13 -14.12
CA GLY A 390 -10.22 -1.47 -13.90
C GLY A 390 -9.15 -2.46 -13.40
N SER A 391 -7.98 -2.48 -14.05
CA SER A 391 -6.85 -3.30 -13.61
C SER A 391 -6.33 -2.89 -12.23
N ARG A 392 -6.21 -1.58 -11.98
CA ARG A 392 -5.74 -1.03 -10.69
C ARG A 392 -6.63 -1.46 -9.53
N ILE A 393 -7.96 -1.32 -9.66
CA ILE A 393 -8.88 -1.68 -8.57
C ILE A 393 -8.98 -3.20 -8.39
N TYR A 394 -8.91 -3.97 -9.47
CA TYR A 394 -8.86 -5.43 -9.40
C TYR A 394 -7.64 -5.91 -8.60
N GLN A 395 -6.46 -5.35 -8.88
CA GLN A 395 -5.23 -5.66 -8.14
C GLN A 395 -5.33 -5.33 -6.65
N GLU A 396 -5.92 -4.19 -6.31
CA GLU A 396 -6.16 -3.83 -4.90
C GLU A 396 -7.16 -4.78 -4.23
N ALA A 397 -8.23 -5.16 -4.93
CA ALA A 397 -9.17 -6.17 -4.43
C ALA A 397 -8.50 -7.54 -4.22
N LYS A 398 -7.68 -8.00 -5.17
CA LYS A 398 -6.89 -9.24 -5.06
C LYS A 398 -5.96 -9.21 -3.86
N ARG A 399 -5.23 -8.11 -3.65
CA ARG A 399 -4.38 -7.90 -2.47
C ARG A 399 -5.18 -7.99 -1.17
N ARG A 400 -6.40 -7.43 -1.13
CA ARG A 400 -7.32 -7.52 0.01
C ARG A 400 -7.97 -8.90 0.17
N GLY A 401 -7.77 -9.79 -0.81
CA GLY A 401 -8.19 -11.19 -0.76
C GLY A 401 -9.47 -11.49 -1.52
N LEU A 402 -9.68 -10.88 -2.69
CA LEU A 402 -10.82 -11.11 -3.56
C LEU A 402 -11.16 -12.60 -3.74
N ASP A 403 -10.17 -13.47 -3.94
CA ASP A 403 -10.40 -14.92 -4.15
C ASP A 403 -10.93 -15.64 -2.91
N ARG A 404 -10.88 -14.99 -1.74
CA ARG A 404 -11.39 -15.51 -0.47
C ARG A 404 -12.76 -14.94 -0.12
N ALA A 405 -13.28 -14.02 -0.94
CA ALA A 405 -14.60 -13.43 -0.73
C ALA A 405 -15.70 -14.40 -1.17
N ALA A 406 -16.62 -14.75 -0.26
CA ALA A 406 -17.77 -15.58 -0.60
C ALA A 406 -18.80 -14.81 -1.44
N GLU A 407 -18.91 -13.50 -1.23
CA GLU A 407 -19.74 -12.59 -2.00
C GLU A 407 -18.98 -11.29 -2.24
N VAL A 408 -18.99 -10.83 -3.50
CA VAL A 408 -18.39 -9.55 -3.91
C VAL A 408 -19.53 -8.62 -4.29
N CYS A 409 -19.49 -7.39 -3.78
CA CYS A 409 -20.44 -6.34 -4.12
C CYS A 409 -19.71 -5.18 -4.80
N VAL A 410 -20.19 -4.76 -5.97
CA VAL A 410 -19.72 -3.54 -6.63
C VAL A 410 -20.72 -2.42 -6.41
N LEU A 411 -20.26 -1.31 -5.82
CA LEU A 411 -21.05 -0.11 -5.53
C LEU A 411 -20.58 1.07 -6.37
N GLY A 412 -21.50 1.82 -6.99
CA GLY A 412 -21.14 2.98 -7.81
C GLY A 412 -22.31 3.91 -8.14
N ASP A 413 -22.02 5.04 -8.76
CA ASP A 413 -23.00 6.11 -9.06
C ASP A 413 -23.96 5.77 -10.23
N GLY A 414 -23.68 4.71 -10.98
CA GLY A 414 -24.45 4.34 -12.17
C GLY A 414 -23.76 4.62 -13.50
N ALA A 415 -22.53 5.13 -13.51
CA ALA A 415 -21.76 5.35 -14.73
C ALA A 415 -21.44 4.03 -15.45
N LEU A 416 -21.54 4.04 -16.79
CA LEU A 416 -21.38 2.82 -17.61
C LEU A 416 -20.03 2.13 -17.39
N TRP A 417 -18.96 2.91 -17.23
CA TRP A 417 -17.60 2.37 -17.04
C TRP A 417 -17.46 1.57 -15.74
N ILE A 418 -18.23 1.88 -14.69
CA ILE A 418 -18.27 1.12 -13.42
C ILE A 418 -18.82 -0.28 -13.68
N TRP A 419 -19.92 -0.36 -14.44
CA TRP A 419 -20.59 -1.63 -14.71
C TRP A 419 -19.80 -2.50 -15.68
N ASN A 420 -19.12 -1.90 -16.65
CA ASN A 420 -18.17 -2.62 -17.50
C ASN A 420 -17.09 -3.29 -16.63
N HIS A 421 -16.51 -2.58 -15.65
CA HIS A 421 -15.53 -3.19 -14.74
C HIS A 421 -16.15 -4.23 -13.81
N ALA A 422 -17.38 -4.04 -13.34
CA ALA A 422 -18.08 -5.04 -12.55
C ALA A 422 -18.22 -6.36 -13.32
N GLU A 423 -18.55 -6.29 -14.62
CA GLU A 423 -18.72 -7.46 -15.48
C GLU A 423 -17.38 -8.08 -15.90
N GLU A 424 -16.38 -7.27 -16.22
CA GLU A 424 -15.07 -7.71 -16.71
C GLU A 424 -14.15 -8.21 -15.58
N GLN A 425 -14.08 -7.49 -14.46
CA GLN A 425 -13.09 -7.71 -13.39
C GLN A 425 -13.68 -8.46 -12.19
N PHE A 426 -14.99 -8.36 -11.97
CA PHE A 426 -15.67 -8.90 -10.78
C PHE A 426 -16.85 -9.79 -11.16
N TYR A 427 -16.59 -10.77 -12.03
CA TYR A 427 -17.63 -11.68 -12.55
C TYR A 427 -18.48 -12.29 -11.43
N GLY A 428 -19.80 -12.17 -11.56
CA GLY A 428 -20.77 -12.65 -10.58
C GLY A 428 -20.99 -11.74 -9.36
N ALA A 429 -20.36 -10.56 -9.31
CA ALA A 429 -20.58 -9.62 -8.21
C ALA A 429 -22.03 -9.08 -8.17
N THR A 430 -22.54 -8.85 -6.96
CA THR A 430 -23.78 -8.10 -6.76
C THR A 430 -23.53 -6.63 -7.06
N GLN A 431 -24.15 -6.12 -8.12
CA GLN A 431 -24.00 -4.74 -8.57
C GLN A 431 -25.09 -3.86 -7.94
N ILE A 432 -24.69 -2.79 -7.25
CA ILE A 432 -25.59 -1.92 -6.49
C ILE A 432 -25.30 -0.48 -6.87
N VAL A 433 -26.30 0.23 -7.37
CA VAL A 433 -26.21 1.70 -7.51
C VAL A 433 -26.28 2.33 -6.13
N ASP A 434 -25.45 3.34 -5.87
CA ASP A 434 -25.54 4.11 -4.65
C ASP A 434 -26.93 4.77 -4.50
N LEU A 435 -27.60 4.49 -3.38
CA LEU A 435 -28.95 4.97 -3.11
C LEU A 435 -29.05 6.49 -3.10
N TYR A 436 -28.02 7.19 -2.61
CA TYR A 436 -28.05 8.64 -2.51
C TYR A 436 -27.89 9.30 -3.88
N HIS A 437 -27.00 8.78 -4.74
CA HIS A 437 -26.88 9.16 -6.15
C HIS A 437 -28.18 8.90 -6.89
N ALA A 438 -28.77 7.71 -6.76
CA ALA A 438 -30.05 7.39 -7.38
C ALA A 438 -31.17 8.37 -6.98
N ARG A 439 -31.13 8.91 -5.75
CA ARG A 439 -32.08 9.93 -5.30
C ARG A 439 -31.87 11.28 -5.97
N GLU A 440 -30.63 11.66 -6.30
CA GLU A 440 -30.33 12.90 -7.03
C GLU A 440 -31.00 12.95 -8.41
N HIS A 441 -31.15 11.79 -9.06
CA HIS A 441 -31.76 11.67 -10.38
C HIS A 441 -33.24 12.07 -10.37
N TYR A 442 -34.07 11.51 -9.47
CA TYR A 442 -35.47 11.96 -9.39
C TYR A 442 -35.58 13.39 -8.83
N TRP A 443 -34.65 13.82 -7.97
CA TRP A 443 -34.60 15.21 -7.50
C TRP A 443 -34.34 16.20 -8.64
N SER A 444 -33.52 15.82 -9.63
CA SER A 444 -33.29 16.61 -10.84
C SER A 444 -34.57 16.78 -11.66
N VAL A 445 -35.35 15.70 -11.82
CA VAL A 445 -36.70 15.77 -12.43
C VAL A 445 -37.60 16.71 -11.64
N ALA A 446 -37.67 16.53 -10.31
CA ALA A 446 -38.55 17.34 -9.46
C ALA A 446 -38.25 18.84 -9.59
N ARG A 447 -36.96 19.22 -9.57
CA ARG A 447 -36.53 20.61 -9.73
C ARG A 447 -36.89 21.16 -11.10
N ALA A 448 -36.66 20.38 -12.16
CA ALA A 448 -36.94 20.80 -13.54
C ALA A 448 -38.44 20.95 -13.82
N CYS A 449 -39.31 20.12 -13.22
CA CYS A 449 -40.74 20.14 -13.50
C CYS A 449 -41.59 20.99 -12.54
N PHE A 450 -41.21 21.11 -11.26
CA PHE A 450 -42.03 21.80 -10.26
C PHE A 450 -41.54 23.21 -9.89
N GLY A 451 -40.28 23.56 -10.16
CA GLY A 451 -39.71 24.88 -9.88
C GLY A 451 -39.94 25.34 -8.43
N GLN A 452 -40.63 26.48 -8.24
CA GLN A 452 -40.92 27.06 -6.91
C GLN A 452 -42.17 26.49 -6.20
N LYS A 453 -42.89 25.52 -6.77
CA LYS A 453 -44.07 24.90 -6.14
C LYS A 453 -43.66 23.92 -5.03
N LYS A 454 -43.26 24.47 -3.88
CA LYS A 454 -42.61 23.73 -2.77
C LYS A 454 -43.40 22.53 -2.26
N GLU A 455 -44.73 22.60 -2.20
CA GLU A 455 -45.55 21.53 -1.63
C GLU A 455 -45.65 20.30 -2.56
N ASN A 456 -45.99 20.52 -3.83
CA ASN A 456 -46.03 19.43 -4.83
C ASN A 456 -44.66 18.76 -5.01
N LEU A 457 -43.59 19.57 -4.98
CA LEU A 457 -42.22 19.07 -5.05
C LEU A 457 -41.88 18.17 -3.85
N ARG A 458 -42.25 18.58 -2.62
CA ARG A 458 -42.03 17.79 -1.41
C ARG A 458 -42.80 16.47 -1.43
N GLN A 459 -44.10 16.52 -1.73
CA GLN A 459 -44.93 15.32 -1.77
C GLN A 459 -44.42 14.34 -2.83
N TRP A 460 -44.18 14.82 -4.05
CA TRP A 460 -43.71 13.98 -5.15
C TRP A 460 -42.34 13.35 -4.86
N THR A 461 -41.39 14.10 -4.30
CA THR A 461 -40.06 13.57 -3.97
C THR A 461 -40.09 12.56 -2.81
N GLU A 462 -40.99 12.73 -1.84
CA GLU A 462 -41.19 11.77 -0.75
C GLU A 462 -41.80 10.45 -1.25
N ASP A 463 -42.75 10.51 -2.18
CA ASP A 463 -43.33 9.31 -2.81
C ASP A 463 -42.26 8.53 -3.58
N ARG A 464 -41.45 9.23 -4.39
CA ARG A 464 -40.31 8.61 -5.10
C ARG A 464 -39.27 8.03 -4.16
N ARG A 465 -39.00 8.68 -3.02
CA ARG A 465 -38.12 8.14 -1.98
C ARG A 465 -38.63 6.81 -1.44
N ARG A 466 -39.92 6.73 -1.11
CA ARG A 466 -40.55 5.49 -0.57
C ARG A 466 -40.57 4.35 -1.58
N GLU A 467 -40.80 4.66 -2.85
CA GLU A 467 -40.75 3.69 -3.94
C GLU A 467 -39.33 3.18 -4.18
N LEU A 468 -38.37 4.09 -4.33
CA LEU A 468 -36.98 3.75 -4.54
C LEU A 468 -36.42 2.97 -3.36
N ASP A 469 -36.57 3.44 -2.12
CA ASP A 469 -36.12 2.73 -0.91
C ASP A 469 -36.74 1.32 -0.79
N GLY A 470 -37.95 1.14 -1.32
CA GLY A 470 -38.65 -0.13 -1.40
C GLY A 470 -38.29 -1.00 -2.60
N GLY A 471 -37.33 -0.59 -3.44
CA GLY A 471 -36.91 -1.32 -4.66
C GLY A 471 -37.90 -1.26 -5.82
N ARG A 472 -38.93 -0.41 -5.75
CA ARG A 472 -40.01 -0.27 -6.74
C ARG A 472 -39.64 0.75 -7.84
N VAL A 473 -38.53 0.50 -8.53
CA VAL A 473 -37.96 1.40 -9.54
C VAL A 473 -38.93 1.65 -10.70
N GLU A 474 -39.76 0.66 -11.03
CA GLU A 474 -40.78 0.74 -12.07
C GLU A 474 -41.83 1.81 -11.77
N GLU A 475 -42.19 2.00 -10.49
CA GLU A 475 -43.13 3.05 -10.07
C GLU A 475 -42.50 4.44 -10.20
N VAL A 476 -41.20 4.57 -9.86
CA VAL A 476 -40.43 5.79 -10.08
C VAL A 476 -40.39 6.16 -11.57
N ILE A 477 -40.08 5.18 -12.44
CA ILE A 477 -40.07 5.37 -13.90
C ILE A 477 -41.45 5.80 -14.40
N ARG A 478 -42.51 5.10 -13.97
CA ARG A 478 -43.90 5.40 -14.38
C ARG A 478 -44.28 6.82 -13.99
N ALA A 479 -43.91 7.24 -12.79
CA ALA A 479 -44.21 8.58 -12.32
C ALA A 479 -43.44 9.70 -13.04
N ILE A 480 -42.17 9.46 -13.41
CA ILE A 480 -41.43 10.42 -14.24
C ILE A 480 -42.07 10.52 -15.63
N LYS A 481 -42.46 9.38 -16.25
CA LYS A 481 -43.16 9.38 -17.55
C LYS A 481 -44.48 10.16 -17.51
N LEU A 482 -45.26 10.04 -16.43
CA LEU A 482 -46.48 10.82 -16.24
C LEU A 482 -46.20 12.33 -16.15
N LEU A 483 -45.10 12.72 -15.50
CA LEU A 483 -44.65 14.12 -15.44
C LEU A 483 -44.25 14.68 -16.80
N THR A 484 -43.60 13.89 -17.65
CA THR A 484 -43.25 14.27 -19.03
C THR A 484 -44.47 14.64 -19.87
N SER A 485 -45.65 14.12 -19.51
CA SER A 485 -46.92 14.44 -20.17
C SER A 485 -47.54 15.77 -19.72
N LEU A 486 -47.03 16.40 -18.65
CA LEU A 486 -47.57 17.66 -18.12
C LEU A 486 -47.01 18.89 -18.85
N PRO A 487 -47.81 19.96 -19.03
CA PRO A 487 -47.33 21.22 -19.61
C PRO A 487 -46.25 21.88 -18.75
N GLY A 488 -45.18 22.38 -19.38
CA GLY A 488 -44.10 23.12 -18.71
C GLY A 488 -42.98 22.27 -18.08
N CYS A 489 -42.98 20.94 -18.31
CA CYS A 489 -41.87 20.08 -17.91
C CYS A 489 -40.69 20.13 -18.90
N ASP A 490 -39.47 19.97 -18.38
CA ASP A 490 -38.29 19.71 -19.21
C ASP A 490 -38.28 18.24 -19.64
N LYS A 491 -38.79 17.98 -20.85
CA LYS A 491 -38.89 16.61 -21.39
C LYS A 491 -37.53 15.93 -21.54
N ALA A 492 -36.49 16.69 -21.92
CA ALA A 492 -35.16 16.15 -22.13
C ALA A 492 -34.54 15.64 -20.82
N VAL A 493 -34.74 16.38 -19.72
CA VAL A 493 -34.35 15.92 -18.38
C VAL A 493 -35.13 14.67 -18.01
N CYS A 494 -36.46 14.66 -18.14
CA CYS A 494 -37.26 13.49 -17.80
C CYS A 494 -36.86 12.22 -18.58
N GLU A 495 -36.68 12.32 -19.90
CA GLU A 495 -36.26 11.20 -20.75
C GLU A 495 -34.88 10.67 -20.36
N ARG A 496 -33.93 11.57 -20.09
CA ARG A 496 -32.59 11.20 -19.60
C ARG A 496 -32.65 10.43 -18.29
N GLU A 497 -33.42 10.93 -17.31
CA GLU A 497 -33.54 10.30 -16.00
C GLU A 497 -34.31 8.97 -16.05
N VAL A 498 -35.35 8.86 -16.89
CA VAL A 498 -36.03 7.59 -17.18
C VAL A 498 -35.02 6.57 -17.70
N GLY A 499 -34.19 6.95 -18.69
CA GLY A 499 -33.16 6.06 -19.23
C GLY A 499 -32.13 5.63 -18.18
N TYR A 500 -31.80 6.49 -17.21
CA TYR A 500 -30.95 6.12 -16.08
C TYR A 500 -31.59 5.04 -15.19
N PHE A 501 -32.84 5.22 -14.77
CA PHE A 501 -33.54 4.23 -13.94
C PHE A 501 -33.81 2.92 -14.69
N GLU A 502 -34.11 2.98 -15.99
CA GLU A 502 -34.32 1.78 -16.81
C GLU A 502 -33.05 0.94 -16.92
N ARG A 503 -31.90 1.56 -17.23
CA ARG A 503 -30.60 0.86 -17.34
C ARG A 503 -30.13 0.25 -16.02
N ASN A 504 -30.50 0.85 -14.89
CA ASN A 504 -30.00 0.47 -13.57
C ASN A 504 -31.03 -0.24 -12.69
N ARG A 505 -32.20 -0.60 -13.25
CA ARG A 505 -33.34 -1.16 -12.54
C ARG A 505 -32.98 -2.31 -11.58
N GLU A 506 -32.24 -3.29 -12.06
CA GLU A 506 -31.84 -4.45 -11.24
C GLU A 506 -30.75 -4.11 -10.21
N ARG A 507 -30.01 -3.03 -10.40
CA ARG A 507 -29.00 -2.52 -9.46
C ARG A 507 -29.59 -1.62 -8.37
N MET A 508 -30.91 -1.41 -8.38
CA MET A 508 -31.64 -0.53 -7.46
C MET A 508 -32.70 -1.30 -6.65
N ARG A 509 -32.52 -2.62 -6.47
CA ARG A 509 -33.39 -3.48 -5.66
C ARG A 509 -33.10 -3.33 -4.15
N TYR A 510 -33.20 -2.10 -3.64
CA TYR A 510 -32.73 -1.73 -2.30
C TYR A 510 -33.37 -2.51 -1.15
N ALA A 511 -34.66 -2.87 -1.26
CA ALA A 511 -35.33 -3.69 -0.26
C ALA A 511 -34.73 -5.11 -0.17
N ASP A 512 -34.42 -5.73 -1.31
CA ASP A 512 -33.72 -7.02 -1.37
C ASP A 512 -32.32 -6.92 -0.75
N PHE A 513 -31.53 -5.93 -1.19
CA PHE A 513 -30.18 -5.72 -0.69
C PHE A 513 -30.14 -5.50 0.82
N ARG A 514 -31.06 -4.71 1.36
CA ARG A 514 -31.19 -4.50 2.81
C ARG A 514 -31.62 -5.77 3.55
N SER A 515 -32.52 -6.57 2.99
CA SER A 515 -32.93 -7.85 3.60
C SER A 515 -31.78 -8.85 3.73
N ARG A 516 -30.84 -8.81 2.77
CA ARG A 516 -29.57 -9.55 2.77
C ARG A 516 -28.51 -8.93 3.68
N GLY A 517 -28.77 -7.75 4.25
CA GLY A 517 -27.86 -7.00 5.09
C GLY A 517 -26.66 -6.43 4.32
N LEU A 518 -26.88 -5.93 3.10
CA LEU A 518 -25.85 -5.32 2.25
C LEU A 518 -25.81 -3.81 2.40
N PHE A 519 -24.63 -3.21 2.19
CA PHE A 519 -24.51 -1.77 1.94
C PHE A 519 -25.24 -1.38 0.65
N VAL A 520 -26.06 -0.35 0.75
CA VAL A 520 -26.76 0.28 -0.39
C VAL A 520 -26.26 1.69 -0.68
N GLY A 521 -25.30 2.16 0.11
CA GLY A 521 -24.67 3.47 -0.06
C GLY A 521 -23.15 3.36 -0.05
N SER A 522 -22.50 4.18 -0.86
CA SER A 522 -21.06 4.30 -1.08
C SER A 522 -20.41 5.33 -0.14
N GLY A 523 -21.00 5.62 1.03
CA GLY A 523 -20.54 6.69 1.94
C GLY A 523 -19.04 6.62 2.32
N VAL A 524 -18.45 5.43 2.35
CA VAL A 524 -17.01 5.22 2.57
C VAL A 524 -16.17 5.75 1.40
N LEU A 525 -16.65 5.55 0.17
CA LEU A 525 -16.05 6.08 -1.04
C LEU A 525 -16.27 7.59 -1.15
N GLU A 526 -17.45 8.10 -0.81
CA GLU A 526 -17.71 9.55 -0.76
C GLU A 526 -16.76 10.25 0.23
N ALA A 527 -16.57 9.66 1.40
CA ALA A 527 -15.56 10.10 2.35
C ALA A 527 -14.16 10.01 1.74
N GLY A 528 -13.86 8.97 0.97
CA GLY A 528 -12.63 8.82 0.18
C GLY A 528 -12.44 9.93 -0.86
N CYS A 529 -13.43 10.21 -1.71
CA CYS A 529 -13.37 11.28 -2.71
C CYS A 529 -13.14 12.63 -2.04
N ARG A 530 -13.77 12.89 -0.90
CA ARG A 530 -13.53 14.11 -0.11
C ARG A 530 -12.14 14.14 0.50
N THR A 531 -11.71 13.05 1.13
CA THR A 531 -10.44 13.00 1.87
C THR A 531 -9.28 12.76 0.92
N VAL A 532 -9.18 11.63 0.22
CA VAL A 532 -8.10 11.29 -0.72
C VAL A 532 -7.93 12.36 -1.80
N ILE A 533 -9.01 12.84 -2.43
CA ILE A 533 -8.91 13.81 -3.53
C ILE A 533 -9.20 15.24 -3.07
N GLY A 534 -10.40 15.49 -2.55
CA GLY A 534 -10.93 16.84 -2.31
C GLY A 534 -10.04 17.71 -1.41
N GLN A 535 -9.67 17.21 -0.24
CA GLN A 535 -8.91 17.94 0.77
C GLN A 535 -7.53 18.38 0.30
N ARG A 536 -6.96 17.74 -0.73
CA ARG A 536 -5.62 18.06 -1.22
C ARG A 536 -5.54 18.55 -2.64
N LEU A 537 -6.40 18.08 -3.53
CA LEU A 537 -6.33 18.39 -4.95
C LEU A 537 -7.40 19.39 -5.40
N LYS A 538 -8.42 19.68 -4.58
CA LYS A 538 -9.56 20.56 -4.93
C LYS A 538 -9.71 21.79 -4.02
N GLN A 539 -8.63 22.20 -3.34
CA GLN A 539 -8.62 23.46 -2.59
C GLN A 539 -8.56 24.65 -3.54
N SER A 540 -8.95 25.82 -3.05
CA SER A 540 -8.96 27.06 -3.83
C SER A 540 -7.59 27.36 -4.45
N GLY A 541 -7.58 27.76 -5.72
CA GLY A 541 -6.39 28.15 -6.48
C GLY A 541 -5.50 27.00 -6.99
N MET A 542 -5.76 25.75 -6.61
CA MET A 542 -4.94 24.62 -7.04
C MET A 542 -5.18 24.24 -8.50
N HIS A 543 -4.09 24.09 -9.26
CA HIS A 543 -4.09 23.58 -10.63
C HIS A 543 -2.92 22.62 -10.78
N TRP A 544 -3.18 21.44 -11.31
CA TRP A 544 -2.21 20.36 -11.38
C TRP A 544 -1.83 20.00 -12.81
N THR A 545 -0.61 19.51 -13.00
CA THR A 545 -0.35 18.59 -14.11
C THR A 545 -0.97 17.24 -13.77
N VAL A 546 -1.38 16.44 -14.75
CA VAL A 546 -1.91 15.09 -14.51
C VAL A 546 -0.87 14.22 -13.82
N LYS A 547 0.40 14.36 -14.23
CA LYS A 547 1.53 13.69 -13.59
C LYS A 547 1.63 14.04 -12.10
N GLY A 548 1.66 15.34 -11.77
CA GLY A 548 1.77 15.80 -10.38
C GLY A 548 0.59 15.37 -9.52
N ALA A 549 -0.64 15.52 -10.05
CA ALA A 549 -1.84 15.04 -9.38
C ALA A 549 -1.77 13.55 -9.06
N ASN A 550 -1.42 12.69 -10.03
CA ASN A 550 -1.32 11.25 -9.82
C ASN A 550 -0.26 10.87 -8.78
N ARG A 551 0.88 11.60 -8.71
CA ARG A 551 1.88 11.34 -7.65
C ARG A 551 1.34 11.64 -6.26
N ILE A 552 0.58 12.72 -6.11
CA ILE A 552 -0.04 13.08 -4.82
C ILE A 552 -1.20 12.14 -4.48
N ILE A 553 -1.99 11.70 -5.47
CA ILE A 553 -3.04 10.70 -5.27
C ILE A 553 -2.43 9.38 -4.77
N ALA A 554 -1.33 8.91 -5.38
CA ALA A 554 -0.62 7.71 -4.95
C ALA A 554 -0.13 7.81 -3.50
N LEU A 555 0.47 8.95 -3.11
CA LEU A 555 0.84 9.22 -1.71
C LEU A 555 -0.36 9.14 -0.77
N ARG A 556 -1.46 9.81 -1.11
CA ARG A 556 -2.65 9.85 -0.25
C ARG A 556 -3.31 8.48 -0.14
N CYS A 557 -3.38 7.72 -1.23
CA CYS A 557 -3.87 6.34 -1.20
C CYS A 557 -3.00 5.47 -0.30
N SER A 558 -1.67 5.56 -0.40
CA SER A 558 -0.76 4.78 0.45
C SER A 558 -0.90 5.12 1.95
N LEU A 559 -0.93 6.41 2.29
CA LEU A 559 -1.11 6.89 3.66
C LEU A 559 -2.46 6.47 4.25
N LEU A 560 -3.54 6.65 3.50
CA LEU A 560 -4.91 6.37 3.98
C LEU A 560 -5.30 4.89 3.89
N SER A 561 -4.44 4.04 3.32
CA SER A 561 -4.61 2.58 3.28
C SER A 561 -3.67 1.84 4.23
N ASN A 562 -3.00 2.54 5.15
CA ASN A 562 -1.99 2.01 6.06
C ASN A 562 -0.80 1.30 5.37
N ARG A 563 -0.46 1.71 4.14
CA ARG A 563 0.65 1.12 3.35
C ARG A 563 1.93 1.96 3.38
N TRP A 564 1.91 3.07 4.10
CA TRP A 564 3.05 3.99 4.19
C TRP A 564 4.26 3.32 4.84
N GLU A 565 4.05 2.56 5.91
CA GLU A 565 5.15 1.86 6.59
C GLU A 565 5.71 0.73 5.73
N ASP A 566 4.86 -0.06 5.07
CA ASP A 566 5.27 -1.11 4.14
C ASP A 566 6.21 -0.57 3.05
N PHE A 567 5.87 0.59 2.47
CA PHE A 567 6.71 1.26 1.48
C PHE A 567 8.09 1.63 2.02
N TRP A 568 8.18 2.25 3.20
CA TRP A 568 9.47 2.65 3.77
C TRP A 568 10.29 1.46 4.27
N GLN A 569 9.65 0.42 4.79
CA GLN A 569 10.32 -0.83 5.19
C GLN A 569 10.90 -1.56 3.97
N ASN A 570 10.13 -1.67 2.89
CA ASN A 570 10.63 -2.24 1.64
C ASN A 570 11.83 -1.48 1.11
N ARG A 571 11.79 -0.14 1.18
CA ARG A 571 12.89 0.72 0.75
C ARG A 571 14.13 0.58 1.62
N ALA A 572 13.99 0.39 2.92
CA ALA A 572 15.12 0.22 3.83
C ALA A 572 15.84 -1.13 3.64
N CYS A 573 15.13 -2.14 3.10
CA CYS A 573 15.67 -3.49 2.86
C CYS A 573 16.21 -3.68 1.43
N ALA A 574 16.04 -2.69 0.53
CA ALA A 574 16.42 -2.74 -0.88
C ALA A 574 17.76 -2.04 -1.12
#